data_AF-A0A4P9ZZ96-F1
#
_entry.id   AF-A0A4P9ZZ96-F1
#
_cell.length_a   1.000
_cell.length_b   1.000
_cell.length_c   1.000
_cell.angle_alpha   90.00
_cell.angle_beta   90.00
_cell.angle_gamma   90.00
#
_symmetry.space_group_name_H-M   'P 1'
#
loop_
_entity.id
_entity.type
_entity.pdbx_description
1 polymer ?
#
loop_
_entity_poly.entity_id
_entity_poly.type
_entity_poly.pdbx_seq_one_letter_code
_entity_poly.pdbx_strand_id
1 'polypeptide(L)' 'ICLDDFALGDRIRQLYCRHVFHRECIDEWLLTKCGLCPICKHHCVKKVER' A
#
# COMPACT_ATOMS: atom_id res chain seq x y z
N ILE A 1 8.32 2.02 4.44
CA ILE A 1 7.51 0.78 4.41
C ILE A 1 8.50 -0.34 4.12
N CYS A 2 8.98 -0.96 5.21
CA CYS A 2 10.02 -2.00 5.37
C CYS A 2 11.38 -1.91 4.64
N LEU A 3 11.49 -1.47 3.38
CA LEU A 3 12.73 -1.59 2.56
C LEU A 3 13.31 -3.02 2.47
N ASP A 4 12.55 -4.01 2.91
CA ASP A 4 12.90 -5.43 2.92
C ASP A 4 12.50 -6.09 1.60
N ASP A 5 13.21 -7.15 1.24
CA ASP A 5 12.92 -7.94 0.05
C ASP A 5 11.64 -8.78 0.24
N PHE A 6 10.95 -9.06 -0.85
CA PHE A 6 9.78 -9.94 -0.80
C PHE A 6 10.24 -11.40 -0.69
N ALA A 7 9.86 -12.09 0.38
CA ALA A 7 10.14 -13.51 0.54
C ALA A 7 8.93 -14.39 0.17
N LEU A 8 9.22 -15.66 -0.11
CA LEU A 8 8.17 -16.63 -0.40
C LEU A 8 7.32 -16.88 0.85
N GLY A 9 6.03 -16.57 0.77
CA GLY A 9 5.10 -16.64 1.91
C GLY A 9 4.74 -15.29 2.51
N ASP A 10 5.40 -14.21 2.10
CA ASP A 10 5.01 -12.87 2.52
C ASP A 10 3.63 -12.48 2.02
N ARG A 11 2.88 -11.85 2.91
CA ARG A 11 1.57 -11.32 2.59
C ARG A 11 1.75 -9.99 1.91
N ILE A 12 1.54 -9.96 0.59
CA ILE A 12 1.61 -8.73 -0.20
C ILE A 12 0.23 -8.18 -0.54
N ARG A 13 0.16 -6.89 -0.82
CA ARG A 13 -1.04 -6.16 -1.22
C ARG A 13 -0.68 -5.24 -2.39
N GLN A 14 -1.41 -5.40 -3.49
CA GLN A 14 -1.33 -4.50 -4.63
C GLN A 14 -2.36 -3.38 -4.48
N LEU A 15 -1.90 -2.13 -4.64
CA LEU A 15 -2.74 -0.94 -4.68
C LEU A 15 -3.31 -0.72 -6.09
N TYR A 16 -4.34 0.11 -6.22
CA TYR A 16 -4.94 0.48 -7.51
C TYR A 16 -3.94 1.15 -8.48
N CYS A 17 -2.94 1.84 -7.94
CA CYS A 17 -1.84 2.40 -8.72
C CYS A 17 -0.80 1.35 -9.16
N ARG A 18 -1.11 0.05 -9.04
CA ARG A 18 -0.30 -1.13 -9.39
C ARG A 18 0.96 -1.37 -8.55
N HIS A 19 1.26 -0.51 -7.58
CA HIS A 19 2.36 -0.71 -6.65
C HIS A 19 2.03 -1.80 -5.63
N VAL A 20 3.01 -2.64 -5.32
CA VAL A 20 2.90 -3.78 -4.41
C VAL A 20 3.72 -3.49 -3.16
N PHE A 21 3.14 -3.79 -2.00
CA PHE A 21 3.78 -3.64 -0.70
C PHE A 21 3.45 -4.83 0.19
N HIS A 22 4.25 -5.07 1.23
CA HIS A 22 3.83 -5.95 2.31
C HIS A 22 2.53 -5.45 2.91
N ARG A 23 1.56 -6.36 3.06
CA ARG A 23 0.24 -6.10 3.59
C ARG A 23 0.33 -5.43 4.95
N GLU A 24 1.14 -5.98 5.84
CA GLU A 24 1.32 -5.43 7.20
C GLU A 24 1.89 -4.01 7.16
N CYS A 25 2.91 -3.80 6.34
CA CYS A 25 3.56 -2.49 6.25
C CYS A 25 2.68 -1.44 5.57
N ILE A 26 1.89 -1.81 4.56
CA ILE A 26 0.97 -0.86 3.90
C ILE A 26 -0.27 -0.60 4.74
N ASP A 27 -0.83 -1.59 5.43
CA ASP A 27 -1.93 -1.40 6.36
C ASP A 27 -1.51 -0.45 7.49
N GLU A 28 -0.33 -0.65 8.11
CA GLU A 28 0.19 0.25 9.15
C GLU A 28 0.39 1.67 8.60
N TRP A 29 0.96 1.82 7.40
CA TRP A 29 1.17 3.13 6.78
C TRP A 29 -0.15 3.87 6.51
N LEU A 30 -1.16 3.17 6.01
CA LEU A 30 -2.49 3.73 5.74
C LEU A 30 -3.18 4.17 7.04
N LEU A 31 -2.97 3.42 8.13
CA LEU A 31 -3.51 3.72 9.45
C LEU A 31 -2.78 4.89 10.13
N THR A 32 -1.45 4.97 10.02
CA THR A 32 -0.64 5.91 10.83
C THR A 32 -0.24 7.20 10.12
N LYS A 33 -0.08 7.18 8.80
CA LYS A 33 0.48 8.31 8.04
C LYS A 33 -0.54 8.94 7.10
N CYS A 34 -0.99 8.19 6.10
CA CYS A 34 -1.89 8.73 5.08
C CYS A 34 -2.46 7.62 4.19
N GLY A 35 -3.71 7.77 3.73
CA GLY A 35 -4.39 6.88 2.78
C GLY A 35 -3.86 6.91 1.33
N LEU A 36 -2.59 7.27 1.15
CA LEU A 36 -1.93 7.52 -0.13
C LEU A 36 -0.80 6.51 -0.38
N CYS A 37 -0.59 6.17 -1.65
CA CYS A 37 0.52 5.33 -2.05
C CYS A 37 1.87 6.01 -1.72
N PRO A 38 2.81 5.33 -1.05
CA PRO A 38 4.10 5.91 -0.68
C PRO A 38 5.01 6.23 -1.88
N ILE A 39 4.79 5.59 -3.04
CA ILE A 39 5.61 5.80 -4.25
C ILE A 39 5.04 6.95 -5.09
N CYS A 40 3.79 6.84 -5.51
CA CYS A 40 3.20 7.79 -6.46
C CYS A 40 2.21 8.77 -5.83
N LYS A 41 1.98 8.69 -4.51
CA LYS A 41 1.02 9.53 -3.76
C LYS A 41 -0.40 9.51 -4.33
N HIS A 42 -0.77 8.43 -5.02
CA HIS A 42 -2.13 8.24 -5.53
C HIS A 42 -3.02 7.67 -4.43
N HIS A 43 -4.30 8.07 -4.38
CA HIS A 43 -5.23 7.58 -3.36
C HIS A 43 -5.44 6.06 -3.47
N CYS A 44 -5.34 5.39 -2.34
CA CYS A 44 -5.57 3.94 -2.21
C CYS A 44 -7.06 3.59 -2.14
N VAL A 45 -7.93 4.60 -1.99
CA VAL A 45 -9.39 4.49 -1.99
C VAL A 45 -9.94 5.04 -3.29
N LYS A 46 -10.79 4.26 -3.97
CA LYS A 46 -11.58 4.81 -5.09
C LYS A 46 -12.41 5.97 -4.53
N LYS A 47 -12.30 7.17 -5.13
CA LYS A 47 -13.40 8.12 -5.00
C LYS A 47 -14.61 7.40 -5.60
N VAL A 48 -15.61 7.10 -4.78
CA VAL A 48 -16.95 6.82 -5.29
C VAL A 48 -17.40 8.15 -5.88
N GLU A 49 -17.24 8.30 -7.20
CA GLU A 49 -17.89 9.37 -7.94
C GLU A 49 -19.41 9.12 -7.86
N ARG A 50 -20.14 10.13 -7.37
CA ARG A 50 -21.60 10.14 -7.26
C ARG A 50 -22.22 10.51 -8.60
#